data_AF-A0A971C4W2-F1
#
_entry.id   AF-A0A971C4W2-F1
#
_cell.length_a   1.000
_cell.length_b   1.000
_cell.length_c   1.000
_cell.angle_alpha   90.00
_cell.angle_beta   90.00
_cell.angle_gamma   90.00
#
_symmetry.space_group_name_H-M   'P 1'
#
loop_
_entity.id
_entity.type
_entity.pdbx_description
1 polymer ?
#
loop_
_entity_poly.entity_id
_entity_poly.type
_entity_poly.pdbx_seq_one_letter_code
_entity_poly.pdbx_strand_id
1 'polypeptide(L)'
;VFLLGGCFSFDDMLNGRWEGVLDDYYRSYDVVLIVNSNNTGSISFDYQSYGMDIVSRRANRSFVGEYGWYDSYWIERTIQAELINYGTLRIKIYDNFGDLISDGFLYK
;
A
#
# COMPACT_ATOMS: atom_id res chain seq x y z
N VAL A 1 -2.74 -29.23 27.57
CA VAL A 1 -2.12 -28.99 26.25
C VAL A 1 -2.18 -27.50 25.99
N PHE A 2 -1.05 -26.81 26.16
CA PHE A 2 -0.90 -25.38 25.87
C PHE A 2 -0.81 -25.22 24.35
N LEU A 3 -1.86 -24.72 23.70
CA LEU A 3 -1.79 -24.27 22.32
C LEU A 3 -1.27 -22.82 22.35
N LEU A 4 0.04 -22.67 22.22
CA LEU A 4 0.70 -21.40 21.87
C LEU A 4 0.39 -21.07 20.41
N GLY A 5 -0.88 -20.79 20.11
CA GLY A 5 -1.28 -20.16 18.86
C GLY A 5 -0.99 -18.68 18.97
N GLY A 6 0.18 -18.25 18.53
CA GLY A 6 0.47 -16.82 18.38
C GLY A 6 -0.59 -16.23 17.45
N CYS A 7 -1.50 -15.42 18.00
CA CYS A 7 -2.34 -14.55 17.20
C CYS A 7 -1.41 -13.56 16.51
N PHE A 8 -0.98 -13.88 15.28
CA PHE A 8 -0.48 -12.84 14.39
C PHE A 8 -1.59 -11.82 14.26
N SER A 9 -1.32 -10.59 14.69
CA SER A 9 -2.28 -9.50 14.53
C SER A 9 -2.46 -9.28 13.03
N PHE A 10 -3.65 -8.90 12.58
CA PHE A 10 -3.87 -8.61 11.15
C PHE A 10 -2.92 -7.52 10.63
N ASP A 11 -2.47 -6.64 11.52
CA ASP A 11 -1.42 -5.67 11.21
C ASP A 11 -0.12 -6.34 10.77
N ASP A 12 0.25 -7.46 11.39
CA ASP A 12 1.41 -8.27 11.00
C ASP A 12 1.26 -8.89 9.59
N MET A 13 0.02 -9.17 9.16
CA MET A 13 -0.22 -9.75 7.84
C MET A 13 0.01 -8.75 6.71
N LEU A 14 -0.41 -7.49 6.91
CA LEU A 14 -0.19 -6.38 5.96
C LEU A 14 1.27 -5.93 5.94
N ASN A 15 1.98 -6.07 7.06
CA ASN A 15 3.39 -5.68 7.13
C ASN A 15 4.25 -6.53 6.18
N GLY A 16 5.28 -5.89 5.62
CA GLY A 16 6.22 -6.50 4.69
C GLY A 16 6.19 -5.84 3.32
N ARG A 17 6.77 -6.56 2.36
CA ARG A 17 6.95 -6.14 0.97
C ARG A 17 5.87 -6.75 0.10
N TRP A 18 5.31 -5.93 -0.78
CA TRP A 18 4.30 -6.30 -1.76
C TRP A 18 4.73 -5.79 -3.13
N GLU A 19 4.65 -6.64 -4.15
CA GLU A 19 5.14 -6.33 -5.49
C GLU A 19 4.12 -6.66 -6.56
N GLY A 20 4.12 -5.92 -7.65
CA GLY A 20 3.26 -6.19 -8.79
C GLY A 20 3.41 -5.11 -9.85
N VAL A 21 2.53 -5.18 -10.86
CA VAL A 21 2.46 -4.18 -11.92
C VAL A 21 1.15 -3.43 -11.77
N LEU A 22 1.22 -2.11 -11.77
CA LEU A 22 0.06 -1.24 -11.78
C LEU A 22 0.06 -0.39 -13.06
N ASP A 23 -1.11 -0.26 -13.65
CA ASP A 23 -1.33 0.61 -14.80
C ASP A 23 -1.90 1.95 -14.31
N ASP A 24 -1.40 3.06 -14.86
CA ASP A 24 -2.07 4.36 -14.82
C ASP A 24 -2.44 4.81 -16.25
N TYR A 25 -2.89 6.05 -16.39
CA TYR A 25 -3.28 6.63 -17.69
C TYR A 25 -2.12 6.69 -18.72
N TYR A 26 -0.88 6.74 -18.26
CA TYR A 26 0.31 6.95 -19.08
C TYR A 26 1.01 5.63 -19.41
N ARG A 27 1.16 4.72 -18.43
CA ARG A 27 1.90 3.45 -18.61
C ARG A 27 1.69 2.49 -17.44
N SER A 28 2.27 1.30 -17.61
CA SER A 28 2.49 0.32 -16.55
C SER A 28 3.75 0.64 -15.76
N TYR A 29 3.74 0.38 -14.46
CA TYR A 29 4.89 0.54 -13.57
C TYR A 29 5.13 -0.73 -12.76
N ASP A 30 6.41 -1.06 -12.55
CA ASP A 30 6.80 -2.01 -11.52
C ASP A 30 6.63 -1.34 -10.16
N VAL A 31 5.71 -1.87 -9.34
CA VAL A 31 5.34 -1.30 -8.06
C VAL A 31 5.85 -2.16 -6.91
N VAL A 32 6.50 -1.51 -5.95
CA VAL A 32 6.89 -2.11 -4.68
C VAL A 32 6.31 -1.29 -3.55
N LEU A 33 5.46 -1.91 -2.74
CA LEU A 33 4.91 -1.33 -1.52
C LEU A 33 5.54 -2.00 -0.30
N ILE A 34 6.12 -1.21 0.58
CA ILE A 34 6.62 -1.64 1.89
C ILE A 34 5.69 -1.08 2.96
N VAL A 35 5.15 -1.96 3.80
CA VAL A 35 4.27 -1.61 4.92
C VAL A 35 4.97 -1.98 6.22
N ASN A 36 5.17 -0.99 7.10
CA ASN A 36 5.80 -1.19 8.40
C ASN A 36 4.76 -1.22 9.53
N SER A 37 5.11 -1.89 10.63
CA SER A 37 4.26 -2.02 11.82
C SER A 37 4.06 -0.70 12.58
N ASN A 38 4.95 0.28 12.38
CA ASN A 38 4.92 1.59 13.04
C ASN A 38 4.11 2.64 12.27
N ASN A 39 3.15 2.22 11.43
CA ASN A 39 2.32 3.09 10.58
C ASN A 39 3.12 3.95 9.57
N THR A 40 4.25 3.42 9.11
CA THR A 40 5.02 4.03 8.01
C THR A 40 5.18 3.02 6.88
N GLY A 41 5.73 3.47 5.77
CA GLY A 41 6.07 2.61 4.65
C GLY A 41 6.73 3.37 3.53
N SER A 42 6.79 2.71 2.38
CA SER A 42 7.11 3.37 1.13
C SER A 42 6.38 2.71 -0.02
N ILE A 43 6.16 3.48 -1.08
CA ILE A 43 5.72 2.96 -2.36
C ILE A 43 6.75 3.36 -3.41
N SER A 44 7.13 2.43 -4.28
CA SER A 44 8.03 2.70 -5.40
C SER A 44 7.36 2.41 -6.72
N PHE A 45 7.64 3.24 -7.72
CA PHE A 45 7.25 3.05 -9.12
C PHE A 45 8.52 3.12 -9.97
N ASP A 46 8.84 2.07 -10.74
CA ASP A 46 10.05 1.99 -11.56
C ASP A 46 11.31 2.50 -10.82
N TYR A 47 11.54 1.97 -9.61
CA TYR A 47 12.69 2.32 -8.74
C TYR A 47 12.64 3.68 -8.04
N GLN A 48 11.68 4.56 -8.34
CA GLN A 48 11.48 5.82 -7.60
C GLN A 48 10.63 5.57 -6.36
N SER A 49 11.22 5.72 -5.18
CA SER A 49 10.57 5.44 -3.89
C SER A 49 10.10 6.71 -3.19
N TYR A 50 8.88 6.67 -2.66
CA TYR A 50 8.25 7.73 -1.89
C TYR A 50 7.93 7.23 -0.48
N GLY A 51 8.25 8.04 0.53
CA GLY A 51 7.87 7.77 1.91
C GLY A 51 6.35 7.86 2.05
N MET A 52 5.77 6.94 2.82
CA MET A 52 4.33 6.83 3.03
C MET A 52 4.02 6.79 4.53
N ASP A 53 3.00 7.54 4.93
CA ASP A 53 2.39 7.47 6.27
C ASP A 53 1.07 6.70 6.20
N ILE A 54 0.85 5.78 7.14
CA ILE A 54 -0.39 5.00 7.25
C ILE A 54 -1.31 5.69 8.24
N VAL A 55 -2.23 6.50 7.72
CA VAL A 55 -3.14 7.34 8.50
C VAL A 55 -4.31 6.57 9.09
N SER A 56 -4.63 5.39 8.55
CA SER A 56 -5.72 4.56 9.07
C SER A 56 -5.51 3.08 8.78
N ARG A 57 -5.66 2.23 9.80
CA ARG A 57 -5.79 0.77 9.67
C ARG A 57 -7.21 0.40 10.08
N ARG A 58 -7.93 -0.29 9.19
CA ARG A 58 -9.34 -0.65 9.41
C ARG A 58 -9.45 -2.14 9.73
N ALA A 59 -10.45 -2.50 10.53
CA ALA A 59 -10.68 -3.87 11.00
C ALA A 59 -10.87 -4.93 9.89
N ASN A 60 -11.10 -4.51 8.63
CA ASN A 60 -11.32 -5.38 7.47
C ASN A 60 -10.05 -5.64 6.64
N ARG A 61 -8.87 -5.69 7.28
CA ARG A 61 -7.59 -6.00 6.61
C ARG A 61 -7.20 -4.98 5.53
N SER A 62 -7.57 -3.72 5.74
CA SER A 62 -7.30 -2.64 4.80
C SER A 62 -6.61 -1.47 5.49
N PHE A 63 -5.75 -0.75 4.79
CA PHE A 63 -5.18 0.50 5.28
C PHE A 63 -5.35 1.63 4.27
N VAL A 64 -5.30 2.84 4.80
CA VAL A 64 -5.18 4.08 4.02
C VAL A 64 -3.79 4.65 4.28
N GLY A 65 -3.02 4.80 3.21
CA GLY A 65 -1.71 5.41 3.23
C GLY A 65 -1.71 6.70 2.43
N GLU A 66 -0.85 7.63 2.82
CA GLU A 66 -0.63 8.88 2.10
C GLU A 66 0.85 9.00 1.80
N TYR A 67 1.16 9.34 0.54
CA TYR A 67 2.53 9.66 0.14
C TYR A 67 2.50 10.95 -0.67
N GLY A 68 3.57 11.72 -0.54
CA GLY A 68 3.75 12.93 -1.31
C GLY A 68 5.00 12.86 -2.16
N TRP A 69 4.95 13.54 -3.30
CA TRP A 69 6.15 13.85 -4.07
C TRP A 69 6.15 15.32 -4.47
N TYR A 70 7.36 15.82 -4.70
CA TYR A 70 7.55 17.18 -5.17
C TYR A 70 7.81 17.17 -6.68
N ASP A 71 6.83 17.63 -7.46
CA ASP A 71 6.98 17.86 -8.90
C ASP A 71 6.47 19.26 -9.21
N SER A 72 7.37 20.25 -9.13
CA SER A 72 7.09 21.70 -9.19
C SER A 72 6.19 22.26 -8.07
N TYR A 73 5.38 21.40 -7.44
CA TYR A 73 4.60 21.62 -6.22
C TYR A 73 4.40 20.29 -5.48
N TRP A 74 3.95 20.34 -4.22
CA TRP A 74 3.67 19.14 -3.43
C TRP A 74 2.38 18.48 -3.90
N ILE A 75 2.46 17.21 -4.27
CA ILE A 75 1.32 16.41 -4.71
C ILE A 75 1.12 15.30 -3.69
N GLU A 76 -0.05 15.26 -3.06
CA GLU A 76 -0.45 14.18 -2.15
C GLU A 76 -1.28 13.14 -2.89
N ARG A 77 -1.05 11.88 -2.55
CA ARG A 77 -1.78 10.74 -3.11
C ARG A 77 -2.27 9.86 -1.98
N THR A 78 -3.48 9.34 -2.14
CA THR A 78 -4.07 8.40 -1.20
C THR A 78 -3.99 7.00 -1.77
N ILE A 79 -3.47 6.07 -0.99
CA ILE A 79 -3.47 4.63 -1.26
C ILE A 79 -4.54 4.00 -0.40
N GLN A 80 -5.40 3.19 -1.00
CA GLN A 80 -6.29 2.27 -0.30
C GLN A 80 -5.87 0.84 -0.64
N ALA A 81 -5.47 0.08 0.37
CA ALA A 81 -5.04 -1.29 0.20
C ALA A 81 -5.95 -2.23 0.99
N GLU A 82 -6.32 -3.37 0.42
CA GLU A 82 -7.20 -4.38 1.02
C GLU A 82 -6.60 -5.78 0.82
N LEU A 83 -6.39 -6.50 1.91
CA LEU A 83 -5.86 -7.86 1.88
C LEU A 83 -6.96 -8.86 1.48
N ILE A 84 -6.85 -9.38 0.26
CA ILE A 84 -7.78 -10.39 -0.26
C ILE A 84 -7.48 -11.76 0.38
N ASN A 85 -6.20 -12.12 0.42
CA ASN A 85 -5.68 -13.31 1.10
C ASN A 85 -4.21 -13.06 1.52
N TYR A 86 -3.57 -14.01 2.21
CA TYR A 86 -2.22 -13.83 2.75
C TYR A 86 -1.14 -13.42 1.72
N GLY A 87 -1.31 -13.79 0.44
CA GLY A 87 -0.37 -13.48 -0.63
C GLY A 87 -0.91 -12.51 -1.67
N THR A 88 -2.07 -11.88 -1.46
CA THR A 88 -2.67 -10.97 -2.45
C THR A 88 -3.28 -9.75 -1.79
N LEU A 89 -2.80 -8.59 -2.19
CA LEU A 89 -3.26 -7.27 -1.76
C LEU A 89 -3.88 -6.55 -2.95
N ARG A 90 -5.14 -6.15 -2.86
CA ARG A 90 -5.71 -5.20 -3.82
C ARG A 90 -5.27 -3.80 -3.42
N ILE A 91 -4.84 -3.00 -4.38
CA ILE A 91 -4.42 -1.62 -4.15
C ILE A 91 -5.15 -0.69 -5.11
N LYS A 92 -5.56 0.46 -4.59
CA LYS A 92 -6.11 1.58 -5.35
C LYS A 92 -5.34 2.84 -5.00
N ILE A 93 -5.02 3.63 -5.99
CA ILE A 93 -4.32 4.90 -5.83
C ILE A 93 -5.20 6.01 -6.35
N TYR A 94 -5.35 7.05 -5.54
CA TYR A 94 -6.16 8.22 -5.83
C TYR A 94 -5.27 9.46 -5.89
N ASP A 95 -5.66 10.40 -6.74
CA ASP A 95 -5.06 11.73 -6.76
C ASP A 95 -5.54 12.62 -5.60
N ASN A 96 -4.99 13.82 -5.53
CA ASN A 96 -5.33 14.82 -4.53
C ASN A 96 -6.76 15.39 -4.68
N PHE A 97 -7.46 15.10 -5.78
CA PHE A 97 -8.87 15.44 -5.99
C PHE A 97 -9.81 14.27 -5.65
N GLY A 98 -9.26 13.09 -5.35
CA GLY A 98 -10.02 11.88 -5.06
C GLY A 98 -10.35 11.04 -6.29
N ASP A 99 -9.77 11.34 -7.45
CA ASP A 99 -9.94 10.57 -8.68
C ASP A 99 -9.06 9.32 -8.65
N LEU A 100 -9.63 8.18 -9.04
CA LEU A 100 -8.91 6.90 -9.12
C LEU A 100 -7.93 6.95 -10.31
N ILE A 101 -6.63 6.83 -10.02
CA ILE A 101 -5.58 6.83 -11.04
C ILE A 101 -5.03 5.45 -11.36
N SER A 102 -5.13 4.50 -10.42
CA SER A 102 -4.66 3.13 -10.59
C SER A 102 -5.40 2.15 -9.68
N ASP A 103 -5.68 0.93 -10.16
CA ASP A 103 -6.28 -0.19 -9.42
C ASP A 103 -5.61 -1.49 -9.88
N GLY A 104 -5.25 -2.36 -8.95
CA GLY A 104 -4.62 -3.62 -9.29
C GLY A 104 -4.31 -4.47 -8.06
N PHE A 105 -3.41 -5.43 -8.26
CA PHE A 105 -3.02 -6.40 -7.24
C PHE A 105 -1.50 -6.41 -7.05
N LEU A 106 -1.09 -6.50 -5.79
CA LEU A 106 0.28 -6.75 -5.37
C LEU A 106 0.35 -8.08 -4.61
N TYR A 107 1.52 -8.69 -4.61
CA TYR A 107 1.78 -10.03 -4.11
C TYR A 107 2.96 -10.04 -3.15
N LYS A 108 2.96 -10.97 -2.18
CA LYS A 108 4.10 -11.22 -1.28
C LYS A 108 5.10 -12.18 -1.88
#